data_AF-A0A8S2ZCP7-F1
#
_entry.id   AF-A0A8S2ZCP7-F1
#
_cell.length_a   1.000
_cell.length_b   1.000
_cell.length_c   1.000
_cell.angle_alpha   90.00
_cell.angle_beta   90.00
_cell.angle_gamma   90.00
#
_symmetry.space_group_name_H-M   'P 1'
#
loop_
_entity.id
_entity.type
_entity.pdbx_description
1 polymer ?
#
loop_
_entity_poly.entity_id
_entity_poly.type
_entity_poly.pdbx_seq_one_letter_code
_entity_poly.pdbx_strand_id
1 'polypeptide(L)' 'GDRYETRRETLELYPDSLLGNQKRCKHYYDKTRKEYFFDRNRSCFEAILYYYQSHGRLRRPTYVPIDIFLEEVTFFQL' A
#
# COMPACT_ATOMS: atom_id res chain seq x y z
N GLY A 1 -15.31 3.02 1.06
CA GLY A 1 -13.91 2.58 1.27
C GLY A 1 -13.15 3.70 1.91
N ASP A 2 -12.04 3.38 2.56
CA ASP A 2 -11.17 4.39 3.17
C ASP A 2 -10.28 5.00 2.09
N ARG A 3 -10.08 6.32 2.15
CA ARG A 3 -9.27 7.05 1.19
C ARG A 3 -8.00 7.52 1.86
N TYR A 4 -6.88 7.32 1.16
CA TYR A 4 -5.56 7.70 1.60
C TYR A 4 -4.90 8.54 0.52
N GLU A 5 -4.13 9.52 0.95
CA GLU A 5 -3.37 10.41 0.07
C GLU A 5 -1.91 10.43 0.52
N THR A 6 -1.01 10.44 -0.45
CA THR A 6 0.42 10.55 -0.22
C THR A 6 1.10 11.16 -1.45
N ARG A 7 2.38 11.53 -1.31
CA ARG A 7 3.16 12.05 -2.43
C ARG A 7 3.69 10.90 -3.29
N ARG A 8 3.75 11.12 -4.59
CA ARG A 8 4.34 10.17 -5.55
C ARG A 8 5.79 9.82 -5.16
N GLU A 9 6.56 10.84 -4.80
CA GLU A 9 7.96 10.70 -4.35
C GLU A 9 8.11 9.73 -3.17
N THR A 10 7.13 9.69 -2.25
CA THR A 10 7.14 8.78 -1.10
C THR A 10 7.04 7.32 -1.54
N LEU A 11 6.27 7.03 -2.60
CA LEU A 11 6.12 5.69 -3.14
C LEU A 11 7.34 5.28 -3.98
N GLU A 12 7.92 6.22 -4.73
CA GLU A 12 9.06 6.00 -5.63
C GLU A 12 10.36 5.64 -4.89
N LEU A 13 10.43 5.84 -3.57
CA LEU A 13 11.53 5.36 -2.72
C LEU A 13 11.68 3.83 -2.74
N TYR A 14 10.62 3.09 -3.04
CA TYR A 14 10.59 1.62 -3.07
C TYR A 14 10.07 1.11 -4.42
N PRO A 15 10.86 1.25 -5.51
CA PRO A 15 10.41 0.97 -6.88
C PRO A 15 10.12 -0.51 -7.16
N ASP A 16 10.58 -1.40 -6.28
CA ASP A 16 10.32 -2.84 -6.36
C ASP A 16 8.99 -3.26 -5.70
N SER A 17 8.34 -2.35 -4.97
CA SER A 17 7.02 -2.58 -4.39
C SER A 17 5.89 -2.35 -5.39
N LEU A 18 4.67 -2.82 -5.09
CA LEU A 18 3.52 -2.65 -5.97
C LEU A 18 3.19 -1.17 -6.21
N LEU A 19 3.17 -0.35 -5.15
CA LEU A 19 2.80 1.06 -5.22
C LEU A 19 3.92 1.94 -5.78
N GLY A 20 5.18 1.58 -5.55
CA GLY A 20 6.34 2.30 -6.09
C GLY A 20 6.62 1.97 -7.57
N ASN A 21 6.17 0.81 -8.05
CA ASN A 21 6.37 0.42 -9.43
C ASN A 21 5.26 0.93 -10.35
N GLN A 22 5.56 1.92 -11.20
CA GLN A 22 4.58 2.54 -12.10
C GLN A 22 3.88 1.54 -13.05
N LYS A 23 4.56 0.45 -13.46
CA LYS A 23 3.96 -0.56 -14.33
C LYS A 23 2.97 -1.43 -13.56
N ARG A 24 3.31 -1.83 -12.33
CA ARG A 24 2.46 -2.68 -11.49
C ARG A 24 1.25 -1.92 -10.96
N CYS A 25 1.43 -0.70 -10.44
CA CYS A 25 0.32 0.07 -9.87
C CYS A 25 -0.71 0.49 -10.92
N LYS A 26 -0.30 0.69 -12.19
CA LYS A 26 -1.19 1.06 -13.29
C LYS A 26 -2.37 0.11 -13.49
N HIS A 27 -2.23 -1.16 -13.14
CA HIS A 27 -3.32 -2.14 -13.20
C HIS A 27 -4.48 -1.83 -12.24
N TYR A 28 -4.24 -1.03 -11.20
CA TYR A 28 -5.21 -0.68 -10.16
C TYR A 28 -5.79 0.73 -10.31
N TYR A 29 -5.43 1.46 -11.38
CA TYR A 29 -5.86 2.83 -11.57
C TYR A 29 -7.27 2.91 -12.19
N ASP A 30 -8.23 3.48 -11.46
CA ASP A 30 -9.56 3.82 -11.96
C ASP A 30 -9.51 5.19 -12.64
N LYS A 31 -9.64 5.21 -13.98
CA LYS A 31 -9.61 6.44 -14.79
C LYS A 31 -10.81 7.36 -14.55
N THR A 32 -11.96 6.80 -14.19
CA THR A 32 -13.19 7.57 -13.97
C THR A 32 -13.08 8.35 -12.67
N ARG A 33 -12.61 7.69 -11.61
CA ARG A 33 -12.44 8.29 -10.28
C ARG A 33 -11.10 8.99 -10.08
N LYS A 34 -10.15 8.75 -10.99
CA LYS A 34 -8.77 9.24 -10.95
C LYS A 34 -8.01 8.81 -9.68
N GLU A 35 -8.31 7.62 -9.16
CA GLU A 35 -7.72 7.06 -7.95
C GLU A 35 -7.19 5.63 -8.19
N TYR A 36 -6.24 5.17 -7.38
CA TYR A 36 -5.90 3.75 -7.32
C TYR A 36 -6.87 3.05 -6.38
N PHE A 37 -7.45 1.94 -6.81
CA PHE A 37 -8.44 1.20 -6.05
C PHE A 37 -7.95 -0.21 -5.73
N PHE A 38 -8.10 -0.60 -4.46
CA PHE A 38 -7.73 -1.90 -3.94
C PHE A 38 -8.89 -2.45 -3.11
N ASP A 39 -9.47 -3.57 -3.55
CA ASP A 39 -10.47 -4.31 -2.76
C ASP A 39 -9.76 -5.25 -1.77
N ARG A 40 -9.15 -4.64 -0.74
CA ARG A 40 -8.24 -5.31 0.21
C ARG A 40 -8.51 -4.92 1.65
N ASN A 41 -7.75 -5.50 2.58
CA ASN A 41 -7.95 -5.26 4.00
C ASN A 41 -7.58 -3.82 4.40
N ARG A 42 -8.61 -2.99 4.61
CA ARG A 42 -8.47 -1.60 5.05
C ARG A 42 -7.64 -1.41 6.32
N SER A 43 -7.72 -2.35 7.26
CA SER A 43 -7.02 -2.26 8.56
C SER A 43 -5.50 -2.43 8.43
N CYS A 44 -5.03 -2.99 7.31
CA CYS A 44 -3.60 -3.13 7.05
C CYS A 44 -3.02 -1.92 6.31
N PHE A 45 -3.82 -1.21 5.51
CA PHE A 45 -3.30 -0.24 4.55
C PHE A 45 -2.59 0.95 5.21
N GLU A 46 -3.04 1.38 6.39
CA GLU A 46 -2.33 2.43 7.15
C GLU A 46 -0.87 2.04 7.45
N ALA A 47 -0.63 0.79 7.86
CA ALA A 47 0.72 0.30 8.12
C ALA A 47 1.55 0.13 6.84
N ILE A 48 0.91 -0.30 5.74
CA ILE A 48 1.55 -0.36 4.41
C ILE A 48 1.96 1.04 3.96
N LEU A 49 1.08 2.03 4.07
CA LEU A 49 1.40 3.41 3.70
C LEU A 49 2.48 4.01 4.59
N TYR A 50 2.41 3.74 5.89
CA TYR A 50 3.40 4.19 6.86
C TYR A 50 4.80 3.62 6.57
N TYR A 51 4.92 2.40 6.03
CA TYR A 51 6.21 1.86 5.59
C TYR A 51 6.93 2.82 4.62
N TYR A 52 6.21 3.35 3.63
CA TYR A 52 6.78 4.31 2.68
C TYR A 52 7.11 5.64 3.36
N GLN A 53 6.19 6.18 4.16
CA GLN A 53 6.34 7.48 4.81
C GLN A 53 7.45 7.52 5.87
N SER A 54 7.71 6.39 6.51
CA SER A 54 8.70 6.24 7.58
C SER A 54 10.06 5.78 7.09
N HIS A 55 10.24 5.66 5.77
CA HIS A 55 11.47 5.12 5.16
C HIS A 55 11.79 3.71 5.66
N GLY A 56 10.79 2.82 5.67
CA GLY A 56 10.97 1.37 5.77
C GLY A 56 10.52 0.75 7.09
N ARG A 57 9.84 1.48 7.98
CA ARG A 57 9.34 0.91 9.23
C ARG A 57 8.00 0.21 9.01
N LEU A 58 8.04 -1.12 8.93
CA LEU A 58 6.84 -1.95 8.86
C LEU A 58 6.41 -2.38 10.26
N ARG A 59 5.18 -2.02 10.67
CA ARG A 59 4.62 -2.40 11.97
C ARG A 59 3.19 -2.91 11.80
N ARG A 60 2.96 -4.16 12.20
CA ARG A 60 1.62 -4.75 12.23
C ARG A 60 0.75 -4.05 13.29
N PRO A 61 -0.47 -3.59 12.94
CA PRO A 61 -1.44 -3.16 13.96
C PRO A 61 -1.79 -4.32 14.89
N THR A 62 -1.81 -4.08 16.20
CA THR A 62 -1.97 -5.15 17.21
C THR A 62 -3.27 -5.95 17.06
N TYR A 63 -4.33 -5.29 16.57
CA TYR A 63 -5.66 -5.84 16.35
C TYR A 63 -5.83 -6.59 15.01
N VAL A 64 -4.83 -6.58 14.13
CA VAL A 64 -4.85 -7.30 12.85
C VAL A 64 -4.11 -8.63 13.00
N PRO A 65 -4.73 -9.79 12.73
CA PRO A 65 -4.05 -11.10 12.73
C PRO A 65 -2.77 -11.12 11.86
N ILE A 66 -1.76 -11.89 12.30
CA ILE A 66 -0.44 -11.90 11.64
C ILE A 66 -0.50 -12.45 10.21
N ASP A 67 -1.28 -13.49 9.98
CA ASP A 67 -1.53 -14.11 8.69
C ASP A 67 -2.16 -13.12 7.69
N ILE A 68 -3.21 -12.40 8.11
CA ILE A 68 -3.85 -11.36 7.30
C ILE A 68 -2.85 -10.25 6.97
N PHE A 69 -2.04 -9.82 7.95
CA PHE A 69 -1.04 -8.78 7.71
C PHE A 69 0.04 -9.24 6.73
N LEU A 70 0.54 -10.48 6.85
CA LEU A 70 1.53 -11.05 5.95
C LEU A 70 1.01 -11.22 4.52
N GLU A 71 -0.28 -11.55 4.36
CA GLU A 71 -0.92 -11.58 3.04
C GLU A 71 -0.88 -10.19 2.37
N GLU A 72 -1.21 -9.14 3.12
CA GLU A 72 -1.18 -7.76 2.61
C GLU A 72 0.25 -7.30 2.28
N VAL A 73 1.22 -7.60 3.15
CA VAL A 73 2.65 -7.32 2.90
C VAL A 73 3.11 -8.01 1.61
N THR A 74 2.72 -9.27 1.42
CA THR A 74 3.04 -10.04 0.21
C THR A 74 2.38 -9.44 -1.03
N PHE A 75 1.10 -9.05 -0.94
CA PHE A 75 0.38 -8.42 -2.03
C PHE A 75 1.02 -7.10 -2.47
N PHE A 76 1.38 -6.24 -1.52
CA PHE A 76 2.03 -4.95 -1.79
C PHE A 76 3.52 -5.06 -2.12
N GLN A 77 4.08 -6.28 -2.07
CA GLN A 77 5.47 -6.59 -2.43
C GLN A 77 6.47 -5.82 -1.55
N LEU A 78 6.24 -5.87 -0.24
CA LEU A 78 7.08 -5.26 0.79
C LEU A 78 7.92 -6.28 1.56
#